data_AF-A0A9E3IV76-F1
#
_entry.id   AF-A0A9E3IV76-F1
#
_cell.length_a   1.000
_cell.length_b   1.000
_cell.length_c   1.000
_cell.angle_alpha   90.00
_cell.angle_beta   90.00
_cell.angle_gamma   90.00
#
_symmetry.space_group_name_H-M   'P 1'
#
loop_
_entity.id
_entity.type
_entity.pdbx_description
1 polymer ?
#
loop_
_entity_poly.entity_id
_entity_poly.type
_entity_poly.pdbx_seq_one_letter_code
_entity_poly.pdbx_strand_id
1 'polypeptide(L)' 'MDPISTARYGMLAASQKFEASATRIAGSGGDGDSADLGSQMVGLTEAKTAFKANVAVVRFAQDMWDSLLQLQSHDDHR' A
#
# COMPACT_ATOMS: atom_id res chain seq x y z
N MET A 1 3.14 18.25 -5.57
CA MET A 1 3.22 16.86 -5.08
C MET A 1 2.18 16.05 -5.83
N ASP A 2 2.59 15.07 -6.63
CA ASP A 2 1.65 14.23 -7.39
C ASP A 2 1.15 13.08 -6.47
N PRO A 3 -0.18 12.93 -6.25
CA PRO A 3 -0.72 11.89 -5.38
C PRO A 3 -0.34 10.48 -5.85
N ILE A 4 -0.17 10.25 -7.15
CA ILE A 4 0.24 8.95 -7.69
C ILE A 4 1.70 8.68 -7.32
N SER A 5 2.61 9.65 -7.53
CA SER A 5 4.01 9.53 -7.10
C SER A 5 4.16 9.27 -5.59
N THR A 6 3.33 9.94 -4.76
CA THR A 6 3.30 9.77 -3.31
C THR A 6 2.81 8.39 -2.92
N ALA A 7 1.72 7.93 -3.52
CA ALA A 7 1.17 6.60 -3.26
C ALA A 7 2.14 5.49 -3.69
N ARG A 8 2.84 5.67 -4.81
CA ARG A 8 3.90 4.73 -5.26
C ARG A 8 5.05 4.64 -4.27
N TYR A 9 5.51 5.78 -3.78
CA TYR A 9 6.54 5.81 -2.74
C TYR A 9 6.05 5.13 -1.45
N GLY A 10 4.81 5.41 -1.03
CA GLY A 10 4.17 4.76 0.12
C GLY A 10 4.05 3.24 -0.04
N MET A 11 3.70 2.75 -1.24
CA MET A 11 3.68 1.32 -1.54
C MET A 11 5.07 0.68 -1.41
N LEU A 12 6.11 1.31 -1.97
CA LEU A 12 7.48 0.81 -1.86
C LEU A 12 7.93 0.72 -0.40
N ALA A 13 7.69 1.77 0.39
CA ALA A 13 8.03 1.80 1.80
C ALA A 13 7.25 0.73 2.60
N ALA A 14 5.97 0.52 2.28
CA ALA A 14 5.15 -0.52 2.91
C ALA A 14 5.66 -1.92 2.58
N SER A 15 6.06 -2.18 1.33
CA SER A 15 6.65 -3.47 0.92
C SER A 15 7.95 -3.77 1.67
N GLN A 16 8.84 -2.78 1.81
CA GLN A 16 10.09 -2.96 2.57
C GLN A 16 9.82 -3.28 4.05
N LYS A 17 8.85 -2.59 4.68
CA LYS A 17 8.46 -2.87 6.08
C LYS A 17 7.85 -4.26 6.25
N PHE A 18 7.04 -4.70 5.28
CA PHE A 18 6.47 -6.03 5.27
C PHE A 18 7.57 -7.10 5.19
N GLU A 19 8.51 -6.95 4.26
CA GLU A 19 9.64 -7.87 4.09
C GLU A 19 10.52 -7.96 5.34
N ALA A 20 10.83 -6.81 5.95
CA ALA A 20 11.61 -6.77 7.20
C ALA A 20 10.91 -7.52 8.34
N SER A 21 9.61 -7.31 8.52
CA SER A 21 8.83 -7.98 9.58
C SER A 21 8.71 -9.49 9.32
N ALA A 22 8.50 -9.89 8.07
CA ALA A 22 8.44 -11.29 7.66
C ALA A 22 9.78 -12.00 7.90
N THR A 23 10.90 -11.32 7.61
CA THR A 23 12.24 -11.87 7.82
C THR A 23 12.52 -12.11 9.30
N ARG A 24 12.11 -11.19 10.17
CA ARG A 24 12.24 -11.36 11.64
C ARG A 24 11.40 -12.52 12.15
N ILE A 25 10.16 -12.66 11.67
CA ILE A 25 9.30 -13.81 12.02
C ILE A 25 9.92 -15.13 11.52
N ALA A 26 10.47 -15.17 10.31
CA ALA A 26 11.13 -16.37 9.80
C ALA A 26 12.38 -16.75 10.62
N GLY A 27 13.06 -15.75 11.20
CA GLY A 27 14.23 -15.94 12.05
C GLY A 27 13.93 -16.31 13.51
N SER A 28 12.69 -16.18 13.98
CA SER A 28 12.34 -16.29 15.41
C SER A 28 12.14 -17.74 15.90
N GLY A 29 12.98 -18.68 15.44
CA GLY A 29 12.81 -20.12 15.64
C GLY A 29 13.24 -20.70 17.00
N GLY A 30 13.45 -19.88 18.05
CA GLY A 30 13.96 -20.33 19.34
C GLY A 30 13.13 -19.84 20.54
N ASP A 31 12.91 -20.75 21.50
CA ASP A 31 12.13 -20.53 22.73
C ASP A 31 12.53 -19.23 23.45
N GLY A 32 11.66 -18.21 23.38
CA GLY A 32 11.83 -16.98 24.16
C GLY A 32 11.01 -15.76 23.75
N ASP A 33 10.47 -15.68 22.54
CA ASP A 33 10.10 -14.36 21.98
C ASP A 33 8.67 -14.23 21.43
N SER A 34 7.68 -14.80 22.13
CA SER A 34 6.27 -14.71 21.74
C SER A 34 5.74 -13.25 21.71
N ALA A 35 6.29 -12.37 22.53
CA ALA A 35 5.97 -10.94 22.53
C ALA A 35 6.54 -10.21 21.30
N ASP A 36 7.76 -10.52 20.86
CA ASP A 36 8.31 -9.97 19.60
C ASP A 36 7.49 -10.45 18.40
N LEU A 37 7.17 -11.75 18.33
CA LEU A 37 6.30 -12.31 17.29
C LEU A 37 4.96 -11.58 17.16
N GLY A 38 4.31 -11.29 18.29
CA GLY A 38 3.08 -10.49 18.31
C GLY A 38 3.29 -9.11 17.70
N SER A 39 4.38 -8.43 18.07
CA SER A 39 4.73 -7.12 17.53
C SER A 39 5.04 -7.15 16.03
N GLN A 40 5.75 -8.18 15.54
CA GLN A 40 6.05 -8.32 14.11
C GLN A 40 4.79 -8.64 13.30
N MET A 41 3.84 -9.41 13.85
CA MET A 41 2.55 -9.69 13.21
C MET A 41 1.67 -8.44 13.09
N VAL A 42 1.71 -7.56 14.10
CA VAL A 42 1.11 -6.23 14.00
C VAL A 42 1.80 -5.42 12.89
N GLY A 43 3.14 -5.41 12.86
CA GLY A 43 3.91 -4.74 11.80
C GLY A 43 3.56 -5.22 10.39
N LEU A 44 3.37 -6.53 10.19
CA LEU A 44 2.89 -7.08 8.91
C LEU A 44 1.49 -6.55 8.55
N THR A 45 0.59 -6.49 9.52
CA THR A 45 -0.79 -6.04 9.33
C THR A 45 -0.84 -4.55 8.99
N GLU A 46 -0.06 -3.74 9.70
CA GLU A 46 0.09 -2.30 9.42
C GLU A 46 0.67 -2.07 8.03
N ALA A 47 1.77 -2.75 7.68
CA ALA A 47 2.40 -2.64 6.37
C ALA A 47 1.45 -3.04 5.24
N LYS A 48 0.70 -4.15 5.41
CA LYS A 48 -0.33 -4.59 4.46
C LYS A 48 -1.46 -3.56 4.32
N THR A 49 -1.89 -2.97 5.42
CA THR A 49 -2.95 -1.95 5.42
C THR A 49 -2.49 -0.67 4.73
N ALA A 50 -1.27 -0.21 5.04
CA ALA A 50 -0.65 0.95 4.38
C ALA A 50 -0.48 0.73 2.88
N PHE A 51 -0.06 -0.46 2.45
CA PHE A 51 0.03 -0.81 1.03
C PHE A 51 -1.34 -0.69 0.34
N LYS A 52 -2.38 -1.31 0.92
CA LYS A 52 -3.75 -1.24 0.39
C LYS A 52 -4.30 0.18 0.33
N ALA A 53 -4.03 1.00 1.35
CA ALA A 53 -4.43 2.40 1.36
C ALA A 53 -3.82 3.17 0.19
N ASN A 54 -2.52 2.99 -0.07
CA ASN A 54 -1.87 3.61 -1.22
C ASN A 54 -2.44 3.11 -2.57
N VAL A 55 -2.76 1.82 -2.69
CA VAL A 55 -3.45 1.29 -3.88
C VAL A 55 -4.80 1.97 -4.09
N ALA A 56 -5.58 2.18 -3.02
CA ALA A 56 -6.87 2.85 -3.12
C ALA A 56 -6.72 4.30 -3.63
N VAL A 57 -5.70 5.02 -3.20
CA VAL A 57 -5.39 6.37 -3.71
C VAL A 57 -5.06 6.35 -5.21
N VAL A 58 -4.25 5.39 -5.66
CA VAL A 58 -3.92 5.25 -7.09
C VAL A 58 -5.19 4.97 -7.91
N ARG A 59 -6.05 4.06 -7.45
CA ARG A 59 -7.32 3.75 -8.13
C ARG A 59 -8.24 4.97 -8.20
N PHE A 60 -8.40 5.68 -7.09
CA PHE A 60 -9.19 6.90 -7.06
C PHE A 60 -8.68 7.94 -8.07
N ALA A 61 -7.37 8.12 -8.17
CA ALA A 61 -6.79 9.03 -9.17
C ALA A 61 -7.05 8.57 -10.62
N GLN A 62 -7.06 7.25 -10.88
CA GLN A 62 -7.43 6.67 -12.17
C GLN A 62 -8.91 6.90 -12.49
N ASP A 63 -9.81 6.63 -11.54
CA ASP A 63 -11.26 6.82 -11.69
C ASP A 63 -11.60 8.29 -12.01
N MET A 64 -10.89 9.25 -11.38
CA MET A 64 -11.02 10.67 -11.69
C MET A 64 -10.56 11.01 -13.11
N TRP A 65 -9.43 10.44 -13.56
CA TRP A 65 -8.91 10.66 -14.90
C TRP A 65 -9.86 10.10 -15.97
N ASP A 66 -10.37 8.89 -15.76
CA ASP A 66 -11.32 8.26 -16.66
C ASP A 66 -12.63 9.06 -16.74
N SER A 67 -13.10 9.61 -15.61
CA SER A 67 -14.27 10.49 -15.57
C SER A 67 -14.08 11.76 -16.41
N LEU A 68 -12.87 12.36 -16.39
CA LEU A 68 -12.56 13.53 -17.21
C LEU A 68 -12.53 13.20 -18.71
N LEU A 69 -11.93 12.07 -19.08
CA LEU A 69 -11.93 11.60 -20.48
C LEU A 69 -13.33 11.29 -20.98
N GLN A 70 -14.18 10.72 -20.12
CA GLN A 70 -15.56 10.43 -20.45
C GLN A 70 -16.37 11.72 -20.69
N LEU A 71 -16.15 12.77 -19.89
CA LEU A 71 -16.79 14.06 -20.11
C LEU A 71 -16.35 14.70 -21.43
N GLN A 72 -15.05 14.70 -21.74
CA GLN A 72 -14.54 15.25 -23.00
C GLN A 72 -15.12 14.53 -24.22
N SER A 73 -15.12 13.19 -24.20
CA SER A 73 -15.69 12.40 -25.30
C SER A 73 -17.21 12.56 -25.44
N HIS A 74 -17.91 12.98 -24.39
CA HIS A 74 -19.34 13.28 -24.44
C HIS A 74 -19.65 14.64 -25.08
N ASP A 75 -18.76 15.63 -24.96
CA ASP A 75 -18.94 16.96 -25.56
C ASP A 75 -18.58 16.99 -27.06
N ASP A 76 -17.65 16.16 -27.54
CA ASP A 76 -17.28 16.06 -28.97
C ASP A 76 -18.41 15.51 -29.88
N HIS A 77 -19.52 15.04 -29.31
CA HIS A 77 -20.69 14.50 -30.02
C HIS A 77 -21.93 15.43 -30.02
N ARG A 78 -21.78 16.71 -29.63
CA ARG A 78 -22.79 17.76 -29.77
C ARG A 78 -22.38 18.82 -30.79
#